data_AF-A0A960FK26-F1
#
_entry.id   AF-A0A960FK26-F1
#
_cell.length_a   1.000
_cell.length_b   1.000
_cell.length_c   1.000
_cell.angle_alpha   90.00
_cell.angle_beta   90.00
_cell.angle_gamma   90.00
#
_symmetry.space_group_name_H-M   'P 1'
#
loop_
_entity.id
_entity.type
_entity.pdbx_description
1 polymer ?
#
loop_
_entity_poly.entity_id
_entity_poly.type
_entity_poly.pdbx_seq_one_letter_code
_entity_poly.pdbx_strand_id
1 'polypeptide(L)'
;MASGTVSTQRRISIAAPVDAAAAHVRAALTAQGGTPADDPTGISAKYGSQVLLRLIGGWFIPASKFPMKATASLVPTATGTDVVLDVSDAMGVGVKAGIKGKYERGVTELADALAARLAG
;
A
#
# COMPACT_ATOMS: atom_id res chain seq x y z
N MET A 1 -12.41 -4.09 -19.81
CA MET A 1 -11.54 -2.90 -19.87
C MET A 1 -10.51 -3.05 -18.76
N ALA A 2 -9.25 -3.33 -19.09
CA ALA A 2 -8.20 -3.51 -18.08
C ALA A 2 -7.92 -2.14 -17.44
N SER A 3 -8.33 -1.99 -16.18
CA SER A 3 -8.04 -0.78 -15.41
C SER A 3 -6.52 -0.68 -15.29
N GLY A 4 -5.95 0.35 -15.91
CA GLY A 4 -4.52 0.57 -16.00
C GLY A 4 -3.94 1.07 -14.69
N THR A 5 -3.93 0.22 -13.67
CA THR A 5 -3.32 0.49 -12.37
C THR A 5 -2.11 -0.41 -12.17
N VAL A 6 -1.01 0.17 -11.69
CA VAL A 6 0.14 -0.61 -11.24
C VAL A 6 -0.13 -1.07 -9.81
N SER A 7 -0.11 -2.38 -9.58
CA SER A 7 -0.29 -2.95 -8.23
C SER A 7 0.68 -4.08 -7.94
N THR A 8 0.90 -4.33 -6.66
CA THR A 8 1.65 -5.47 -6.15
C THR A 8 0.99 -5.97 -4.86
N GLN A 9 1.14 -7.26 -4.59
CA GLN A 9 0.51 -7.91 -3.44
C GLN A 9 1.55 -8.63 -2.59
N ARG A 10 1.37 -8.61 -1.27
CA ARG A 10 2.13 -9.39 -0.30
C ARG A 10 1.17 -10.08 0.65
N ARG A 11 1.50 -11.31 1.05
CA ARG A 11 0.76 -12.06 2.07
C ARG A 11 1.68 -12.27 3.26
N ILE A 12 1.19 -11.93 4.45
CA ILE A 12 1.93 -12.02 5.71
C ILE A 12 1.05 -12.77 6.71
N SER A 13 1.59 -13.78 7.38
CA SER A 13 0.88 -14.49 8.44
C SER A 13 1.32 -13.93 9.79
N ILE A 14 0.36 -13.45 10.58
CA ILE A 14 0.59 -12.94 11.93
C ILE A 14 0.01 -13.95 12.91
N ALA A 15 0.82 -14.45 13.84
CA ALA A 15 0.39 -15.38 14.90
C ALA A 15 -0.38 -14.66 16.01
N ALA A 16 -1.41 -13.90 15.64
CA ALA A 16 -2.24 -13.13 16.55
C ALA A 16 -3.72 -13.13 16.11
N PRO A 17 -4.67 -12.93 17.03
CA PRO A 17 -6.07 -12.72 16.71
C PRO A 17 -6.27 -11.48 15.81
N VAL A 18 -7.40 -11.44 15.09
CA VAL A 18 -7.69 -10.40 14.09
C VAL A 18 -7.60 -8.99 14.67
N ASP A 19 -8.04 -8.77 15.91
CA ASP A 19 -8.01 -7.44 16.55
C ASP A 19 -6.58 -6.97 16.81
N ALA A 20 -5.71 -7.86 17.28
CA ALA A 20 -4.30 -7.57 17.51
C ALA A 20 -3.54 -7.39 16.17
N ALA A 21 -3.85 -8.23 15.18
CA ALA A 21 -3.33 -8.08 13.83
C ALA A 21 -3.77 -6.75 13.19
N ALA A 22 -5.01 -6.33 13.38
CA ALA A 22 -5.53 -5.05 12.90
C ALA A 22 -4.80 -3.87 13.55
N ALA A 23 -4.54 -3.92 14.86
CA ALA A 23 -3.74 -2.91 15.55
C ALA A 23 -2.30 -2.85 15.01
N HIS A 24 -1.66 -4.00 14.80
CA HIS A 24 -0.33 -4.10 14.18
C HIS A 24 -0.32 -3.50 12.77
N VAL A 25 -1.33 -3.81 11.95
CA VAL A 25 -1.48 -3.26 10.61
C VAL A 25 -1.64 -1.74 10.64
N ARG A 26 -2.51 -1.18 11.51
CA ARG A 26 -2.66 0.28 11.66
C ARG A 26 -1.36 0.94 12.07
N ALA A 27 -0.63 0.35 13.02
CA ALA A 27 0.67 0.84 13.46
C ALA A 27 1.71 0.83 12.33
N ALA A 28 1.80 -0.26 11.57
CA ALA A 28 2.72 -0.38 10.43
C ALA A 28 2.40 0.64 9.33
N LEU A 29 1.12 0.81 8.99
CA LEU A 29 0.68 1.78 7.98
C LEU A 29 1.02 3.22 8.39
N THR A 30 0.79 3.55 9.67
CA THR A 30 1.10 4.88 10.24
C THR A 30 2.60 5.14 10.32
N ALA A 31 3.39 4.15 10.77
CA ALA A 31 4.84 4.25 10.85
C ALA A 31 5.50 4.44 9.47
N GLN A 32 4.85 3.95 8.41
CA GLN A 32 5.27 4.16 7.02
C GLN A 32 4.83 5.53 6.45
N GLY A 33 4.11 6.34 7.23
CA GLY A 33 3.66 7.68 6.84
C GLY A 33 2.30 7.71 6.11
N GLY A 34 1.52 6.63 6.20
CA GLY A 34 0.17 6.57 5.67
C GLY A 34 -0.86 6.98 6.70
N THR A 35 -2.03 7.41 6.24
CA THR A 35 -3.19 7.64 7.12
C THR A 35 -4.13 6.44 7.03
N PRO A 36 -4.18 5.56 8.05
CA PRO A 36 -5.07 4.40 8.04
C PRO A 36 -6.54 4.85 8.12
N ALA A 37 -7.38 4.18 7.34
CA ALA A 37 -8.82 4.36 7.30
C ALA A 37 -9.46 2.97 7.15
N ASP A 38 -10.53 2.73 7.89
CA ASP A 38 -11.28 1.49 7.76
C ASP A 38 -12.04 1.49 6.42
N ASP A 39 -11.89 0.40 5.66
CA ASP A 39 -12.53 0.13 4.38
C ASP A 39 -13.42 -1.12 4.58
N PRO A 40 -14.54 -1.33 3.87
CA PRO A 40 -15.39 -2.51 4.07
C PRO A 40 -14.67 -3.85 3.86
N THR A 41 -13.52 -3.83 3.19
CA THR A 41 -12.68 -5.00 2.87
C THR A 41 -11.43 -5.12 3.74
N GLY A 42 -11.22 -4.21 4.71
CA GLY A 42 -10.05 -4.23 5.60
C GLY A 42 -9.58 -2.84 6.04
N ILE A 43 -8.27 -2.65 6.15
CA ILE A 43 -7.66 -1.38 6.55
C ILE A 43 -6.93 -0.81 5.35
N SER A 44 -7.29 0.40 4.94
CA SER A 44 -6.63 1.09 3.83
C SER A 44 -5.79 2.26 4.32
N ALA A 45 -4.72 2.60 3.60
CA ALA A 45 -3.98 3.83 3.83
C ALA A 45 -3.55 4.45 2.51
N LYS A 46 -3.53 5.78 2.47
CA LYS A 46 -3.04 6.54 1.31
C LYS A 46 -1.64 7.09 1.61
N TYR A 47 -0.79 7.04 0.61
CA TYR A 47 0.60 7.50 0.65
C TYR A 47 0.86 8.49 -0.48
N GLY A 48 1.88 9.34 -0.30
CA GLY A 48 2.26 10.35 -1.27
C GLY A 48 1.32 11.55 -1.33
N SER A 49 1.50 12.42 -2.33
CA SER A 49 0.69 13.63 -2.47
C SER A 49 0.27 13.87 -3.92
N GLN A 50 -1.04 13.79 -4.18
CA GLN A 50 -1.61 14.15 -5.49
C GLN A 50 -1.35 15.62 -5.85
N VAL A 51 -1.40 16.50 -4.85
CA VAL A 51 -1.16 17.95 -5.04
C VAL A 51 0.27 18.17 -5.50
N LEU A 52 1.23 17.48 -4.87
CA LEU A 52 2.65 17.59 -5.18
C LEU A 52 2.96 17.03 -6.58
N LEU A 53 2.32 15.92 -6.96
CA LEU A 53 2.41 15.38 -8.33
C LEU A 53 1.85 16.37 -9.37
N ARG A 54 0.75 17.07 -9.07
CA ARG A 54 0.15 18.07 -9.96
C ARG A 54 1.00 19.34 -10.10
N LEU A 55 1.67 19.76 -9.02
CA LEU A 55 2.48 20.97 -8.99
C LEU A 55 3.87 20.78 -9.62
N ILE A 56 4.53 19.65 -9.36
CA ILE A 56 5.92 19.40 -9.77
C ILE A 56 6.00 18.63 -11.09
N GLY A 57 4.90 17.98 -11.49
CA GLY A 57 4.86 17.08 -12.64
C GLY A 57 5.49 15.72 -12.34
N GLY A 58 4.94 14.66 -12.95
CA GLY A 58 5.37 13.28 -12.72
C GLY A 58 6.83 12.97 -13.09
N TRP A 59 7.52 13.88 -13.79
CA TRP A 59 8.90 13.70 -14.20
C TRP A 59 9.90 14.00 -13.07
N PHE A 60 9.60 14.99 -12.22
CA PHE A 60 10.52 15.51 -11.20
C PHE A 60 10.18 15.11 -9.77
N ILE A 61 9.02 14.49 -9.53
CA ILE A 61 8.65 13.97 -8.21
C ILE A 61 9.43 12.67 -7.89
N PRO A 62 10.03 12.55 -6.69
CA PRO A 62 10.68 11.30 -6.27
C PRO A 62 9.66 10.17 -6.11
N ALA A 63 10.09 8.93 -6.36
CA ALA A 63 9.19 7.79 -6.43
C ALA A 63 8.38 7.54 -5.15
N SER A 64 9.01 7.79 -4.00
CA SER A 64 8.40 7.68 -2.67
C SER A 64 7.29 8.69 -2.38
N LYS A 65 7.11 9.72 -3.21
CA LYS A 65 6.06 10.74 -3.07
C LYS A 65 4.91 10.55 -4.07
N PHE A 66 4.98 9.53 -4.94
CA PHE A 66 3.86 9.21 -5.82
C PHE A 66 2.62 8.83 -5.01
N PRO A 67 1.43 9.27 -5.43
CA PRO A 67 0.18 8.90 -4.78
C PRO A 67 -0.09 7.40 -4.96
N MET A 68 -0.09 6.67 -3.85
CA MET A 68 -0.30 5.22 -3.77
C MET A 68 -1.35 4.90 -2.69
N LYS A 69 -2.05 3.77 -2.83
CA LYS A 69 -2.98 3.23 -1.84
C LYS A 69 -2.46 1.86 -1.41
N ALA A 70 -2.38 1.62 -0.10
CA ALA A 70 -2.24 0.27 0.44
C ALA A 70 -3.58 -0.17 1.03
N THR A 71 -3.96 -1.41 0.81
CA THR A 71 -5.17 -2.04 1.37
C THR A 71 -4.74 -3.36 2.00
N ALA A 72 -4.97 -3.50 3.30
CA ALA A 72 -4.68 -4.70 4.07
C ALA A 72 -5.99 -5.40 4.42
N SER A 73 -6.24 -6.55 3.80
CA SER A 73 -7.36 -7.43 4.15
C SER A 73 -6.90 -8.45 5.19
N LEU A 74 -7.66 -8.58 6.27
CA LEU A 74 -7.36 -9.52 7.35
C LEU A 74 -8.24 -10.75 7.21
N VAL A 75 -7.61 -11.91 7.10
CA VAL A 75 -8.29 -13.20 6.98
C VAL A 75 -7.95 -14.05 8.21
N PRO A 76 -8.90 -14.29 9.12
CA PRO A 76 -8.65 -15.16 10.26
C PRO A 76 -8.32 -16.58 9.80
N THR A 77 -7.38 -17.22 10.49
CA THR A 77 -6.94 -18.60 10.27
C THR A 77 -6.90 -19.36 11.60
N ALA A 78 -6.76 -20.68 11.57
CA ALA A 78 -6.69 -21.49 12.78
C ALA A 78 -5.48 -21.15 13.69
N THR A 79 -4.43 -20.56 13.14
CA THR A 79 -3.16 -20.29 13.83
C THR A 79 -2.89 -18.79 14.05
N GLY A 80 -3.83 -17.91 13.65
CA GLY A 80 -3.64 -16.47 13.71
C GLY A 80 -4.42 -15.75 12.61
N THR A 81 -3.83 -14.73 12.00
CA THR A 81 -4.46 -13.91 10.96
C THR A 81 -3.53 -13.76 9.76
N ASP A 82 -4.04 -14.07 8.58
CA ASP A 82 -3.36 -13.76 7.32
C ASP A 82 -3.71 -12.34 6.88
N VAL A 83 -2.69 -11.51 6.71
CA VAL A 83 -2.79 -10.17 6.17
C VAL A 83 -2.43 -10.22 4.69
N VAL A 84 -3.41 -9.87 3.86
CA VAL A 84 -3.24 -9.70 2.42
C VAL A 84 -3.09 -8.22 2.15
N LEU A 85 -1.87 -7.79 1.87
CA LEU A 85 -1.52 -6.41 1.56
C LEU A 85 -1.51 -6.21 0.04
N ASP A 86 -2.44 -5.40 -0.47
CA ASP A 86 -2.45 -4.88 -1.83
C ASP A 86 -1.93 -3.44 -1.83
N VAL A 87 -0.88 -3.17 -2.60
CA VAL A 87 -0.38 -1.81 -2.82
C VAL A 87 -0.56 -1.48 -4.28
N SER A 88 -1.31 -0.42 -4.55
CA SER A 88 -1.67 0.03 -5.89
C SER A 88 -1.45 1.52 -6.08
N ASP A 89 -1.29 1.94 -7.32
CA ASP A 89 -1.33 3.35 -7.64
C ASP A 89 -2.74 3.92 -7.38
N ALA A 90 -2.81 5.10 -6.76
CA ALA A 90 -4.08 5.67 -6.32
C ALA A 90 -4.85 6.42 -7.43
N MET A 91 -4.31 6.50 -8.65
CA MET A 91 -4.81 7.43 -9.68
C MET A 91 -5.07 6.81 -11.06
N GLY A 92 -4.76 5.53 -11.28
CA GLY A 92 -4.65 4.94 -12.61
C GLY A 92 -3.62 5.64 -13.51
N VAL A 93 -2.68 6.38 -12.92
CA VAL A 93 -1.71 7.21 -13.66
C VAL A 93 -0.43 6.44 -13.96
N GLY A 94 -0.18 5.31 -13.28
CA GLY A 94 0.97 4.45 -13.52
C GLY A 94 1.06 3.92 -14.95
N VAL A 95 -0.02 3.99 -15.74
CA VAL A 95 -0.03 3.53 -17.13
C VAL A 95 0.19 4.65 -18.16
N LYS A 96 0.33 5.91 -17.72
CA LYS A 96 0.73 7.00 -18.62
C LYS A 96 2.20 6.81 -19.04
N ALA A 97 2.45 6.95 -20.35
CA ALA A 97 3.76 6.71 -20.95
C ALA A 97 4.87 7.51 -20.24
N GLY A 98 5.92 6.80 -19.79
CA GLY A 98 7.12 7.40 -19.19
C GLY A 98 7.26 7.31 -17.67
N ILE A 99 6.20 6.98 -16.92
CA ILE A 99 6.25 6.93 -15.43
C ILE A 99 5.88 5.56 -14.82
N LYS A 100 5.52 4.57 -15.65
CA LYS A 100 5.18 3.20 -15.23
C LYS A 100 6.24 2.54 -14.36
N GLY A 101 7.48 2.51 -14.82
CA GLY A 101 8.58 1.90 -14.06
C GLY A 101 8.85 2.57 -12.72
N LYS A 102 8.59 3.89 -12.61
CA LYS A 102 8.70 4.61 -11.32
C LYS A 102 7.59 4.20 -10.36
N TYR A 103 6.37 4.03 -10.86
CA TYR A 103 5.25 3.52 -10.07
C TYR A 103 5.45 2.06 -9.67
N GLU A 104 5.89 1.18 -10.58
CA GLU A 104 6.19 -0.23 -10.28
C GLU A 104 7.22 -0.36 -9.17
N ARG A 105 8.29 0.43 -9.25
CA ARG A 105 9.30 0.50 -8.19
C ARG A 105 8.71 1.05 -6.89
N GLY A 106 7.97 2.16 -6.94
CA GLY A 106 7.37 2.77 -5.75
C GLY A 106 6.38 1.87 -5.01
N VAL A 107 5.49 1.17 -5.72
CA VAL A 107 4.54 0.25 -5.09
C VAL A 107 5.26 -0.97 -4.52
N THR A 108 6.30 -1.46 -5.19
CA THR A 108 7.12 -2.60 -4.72
C THR A 108 7.90 -2.22 -3.46
N GLU A 109 8.60 -1.10 -3.47
CA GLU A 109 9.34 -0.58 -2.30
C GLU A 109 8.40 -0.35 -1.11
N LEU A 110 7.22 0.21 -1.35
CA LEU A 110 6.23 0.42 -0.29
C LEU A 110 5.68 -0.91 0.26
N ALA A 111 5.35 -1.86 -0.62
CA ALA A 111 4.86 -3.17 -0.22
C ALA A 111 5.91 -3.96 0.56
N ASP A 112 7.17 -3.93 0.14
CA ASP A 112 8.28 -4.61 0.82
C ASP A 112 8.58 -3.95 2.18
N ALA A 113 8.56 -2.62 2.26
CA ALA A 113 8.75 -1.89 3.51
C ALA A 113 7.64 -2.14 4.54
N LEU A 114 6.39 -2.32 4.08
CA LEU A 114 5.25 -2.69 4.91
C LEU A 114 5.30 -4.17 5.31
N ALA A 115 5.62 -5.07 4.38
CA ALA A 115 5.76 -6.49 4.66
C ALA A 115 6.86 -6.77 5.70
N ALA A 116 8.02 -6.12 5.56
CA ALA A 116 9.12 -6.23 6.53
C ALA A 116 8.72 -5.76 7.94
N ARG A 117 7.88 -4.72 8.04
CA ARG A 117 7.35 -4.23 9.32
C ARG A 117 6.27 -5.11 9.94
N LEU A 118 5.53 -5.85 9.11
CA LEU A 118 4.48 -6.76 9.57
C LEU A 118 5.03 -8.14 9.95
N ALA A 119 6.20 -8.50 9.41
CA ALA A 119 6.87 -9.77 9.67
C ALA A 119 7.85 -9.71 10.87
N GLY A 120 8.23 -8.51 11.32
CA GLY A 120 9.10 -8.27 12.48
C GLY A 120 8.30 -7.81 13.70
#